data_AF-A0A7C6B260-F1
#
_entry.id   AF-A0A7C6B260-F1
#
_cell.length_a   1.000
_cell.length_b   1.000
_cell.length_c   1.000
_cell.angle_alpha   90.00
_cell.angle_beta   90.00
_cell.angle_gamma   90.00
#
_symmetry.space_group_name_H-M   'P 1'
#
loop_
_entity.id
_entity.type
_entity.pdbx_description
1 polymer ?
#
loop_
_entity_poly.entity_id
_entity_poly.type
_entity_poly.pdbx_seq_one_letter_code
_entity_poly.pdbx_strand_id
1 'polypeptide(L)'
;MPHNTCVEIIDAVVVGEYPRHGLFVESVNRISGMLLAGMGPMPVGKRLSIHGLTSGSEMSMYEIVSAVDGDPLAPLGVTSLSLGPKPIDPETSQGLDMTGILVKLVGKVTAVDTEQRIMYLDDGGTLRLDGASARGIKVYIPEGMDIPEEHSVVAVTGVGMREEASLAEQVKIGQRIYPAGTPVTTTSIVCREAADITTFSLPNGP
;
A
#
# COMPACT_ATOMS: atom_id res chain seq x y z
N MET A 1 15.26 19.69 2.78
CA MET A 1 16.04 18.82 1.86
C MET A 1 15.77 17.38 2.29
N PRO A 2 15.44 16.45 1.38
CA PRO A 2 15.37 15.05 1.78
C PRO A 2 16.76 14.62 2.26
N HIS A 3 16.85 14.15 3.49
CA HIS A 3 18.08 13.62 4.05
C HIS A 3 18.28 12.21 3.49
N ASN A 4 19.11 12.08 2.47
CA ASN A 4 19.52 10.75 2.00
C ASN A 4 20.20 10.04 3.16
N THR A 5 19.58 8.95 3.60
CA THR A 5 20.08 8.14 4.72
C THR A 5 20.69 6.87 4.15
N CYS A 6 21.92 6.57 4.55
CA CYS A 6 22.54 5.29 4.22
C CYS A 6 21.90 4.20 5.07
N VAL A 7 21.41 3.15 4.42
CA VAL A 7 20.72 2.03 5.07
C VAL A 7 21.25 0.72 4.49
N GLU A 8 21.47 -0.23 5.38
CA GLU A 8 21.65 -1.64 5.04
C GLU A 8 20.41 -2.40 5.50
N ILE A 9 19.81 -3.15 4.57
CA ILE A 9 18.69 -4.05 4.86
C ILE A 9 19.16 -5.46 4.57
N ILE A 10 19.19 -6.28 5.61
CA ILE A 10 19.61 -7.67 5.54
C ILE A 10 18.35 -8.53 5.49
N ASP A 11 18.35 -9.52 4.60
CA ASP A 11 17.29 -10.53 4.51
C ASP A 11 15.90 -9.93 4.14
N ALA A 12 15.87 -8.88 3.32
CA ALA A 12 14.62 -8.30 2.82
C ALA A 12 13.98 -9.25 1.80
N VAL A 13 12.68 -9.52 1.93
CA VAL A 13 11.95 -10.42 1.04
C VAL A 13 11.29 -9.62 -0.07
N VAL A 14 11.45 -10.03 -1.32
CA VAL A 14 10.69 -9.49 -2.45
C VAL A 14 9.22 -9.85 -2.26
N VAL A 15 8.38 -8.83 -2.07
CA VAL A 15 6.94 -9.02 -1.82
C VAL A 15 6.07 -8.73 -3.04
N GLY A 16 6.59 -7.99 -4.02
CA GLY A 16 5.88 -7.71 -5.27
C GLY A 16 6.69 -6.83 -6.20
N GLU A 17 6.20 -6.69 -7.44
CA GLU A 17 6.71 -5.73 -8.41
C GLU A 17 5.72 -4.57 -8.51
N TYR A 18 6.23 -3.35 -8.68
CA TYR A 18 5.43 -2.21 -9.13
C TYR A 18 5.78 -1.94 -10.60
N PRO A 19 4.91 -2.30 -11.55
CA PRO A 19 5.23 -2.27 -12.97
C PRO A 19 5.83 -0.93 -13.40
N ARG A 20 6.99 -0.96 -14.06
CA ARG A 20 7.74 0.22 -14.55
C ARG A 20 8.35 1.13 -13.48
N HIS A 21 8.17 0.81 -12.20
CA HIS A 21 8.71 1.60 -11.09
C HIS A 21 9.81 0.85 -10.31
N GLY A 22 9.63 -0.44 -10.01
CA GLY A 22 10.65 -1.21 -9.30
C GLY A 22 10.09 -2.40 -8.53
N LEU A 23 10.84 -2.84 -7.51
CA LEU A 23 10.46 -3.96 -6.66
C LEU A 23 10.12 -3.52 -5.25
N PHE A 24 9.05 -4.05 -4.68
CA PHE A 24 8.79 -3.93 -3.26
C PHE A 24 9.52 -5.02 -2.48
N VAL A 25 10.20 -4.60 -1.41
CA VAL A 25 10.85 -5.48 -0.46
C VAL A 25 10.39 -5.20 0.95
N GLU A 26 10.22 -6.25 1.75
CA GLU A 26 9.79 -6.18 3.15
C GLU A 26 10.80 -6.90 4.03
N SER A 27 11.22 -6.27 5.14
CA SER A 27 12.01 -6.94 6.17
C SER A 27 11.23 -8.11 6.77
N VAL A 28 11.89 -9.25 7.06
CA VAL A 28 11.21 -10.46 7.60
C VAL A 28 10.48 -10.18 8.92
N ASN A 29 10.99 -9.27 9.75
CA ASN A 29 10.38 -8.84 11.00
C ASN A 29 9.35 -7.69 10.84
N ARG A 30 9.09 -7.26 9.59
CA ARG A 30 8.11 -6.23 9.19
C ARG A 30 8.32 -4.85 9.79
N ILE A 31 9.54 -4.54 10.25
CA ILE A 31 9.84 -3.22 10.79
C ILE A 31 9.93 -2.16 9.68
N SER A 32 10.17 -2.61 8.45
CA SER A 32 10.27 -1.77 7.26
C SER A 32 9.85 -2.50 5.99
N GLY A 33 9.29 -1.72 5.07
CA GLY A 33 9.12 -2.04 3.65
C GLY A 33 9.72 -0.91 2.82
N MET A 34 10.16 -1.23 1.61
CA MET A 34 10.73 -0.27 0.67
C MET A 34 10.41 -0.59 -0.78
N LEU A 35 10.39 0.45 -1.60
CA LEU A 35 10.44 0.35 -3.07
C LEU A 35 11.89 0.51 -3.54
N LEU A 36 12.44 -0.50 -4.21
CA LEU A 36 13.70 -0.45 -4.93
C LEU A 36 13.45 0.11 -6.33
N ALA A 37 13.62 1.41 -6.51
CA ALA A 37 13.31 2.09 -7.76
C ALA A 37 14.22 1.61 -8.89
N GLY A 38 13.66 1.39 -10.08
CA GLY A 38 14.38 0.97 -11.28
C GLY A 38 14.88 -0.47 -11.28
N MET A 39 14.61 -1.26 -10.23
CA MET A 39 14.97 -2.67 -10.20
C MET A 39 14.12 -3.46 -11.21
N GLY A 40 14.75 -4.38 -11.93
CA GLY A 40 14.05 -5.31 -12.82
C GLY A 40 13.26 -6.39 -12.04
N PRO A 41 12.45 -7.20 -12.74
CA PRO A 41 11.62 -8.21 -12.09
C PRO A 41 12.47 -9.24 -11.32
N MET A 42 12.02 -9.61 -10.12
CA MET A 42 12.55 -10.74 -9.34
C MET A 42 11.40 -11.58 -8.78
N PRO A 43 11.61 -12.90 -8.58
CA PRO A 43 10.62 -13.76 -7.96
C PRO A 43 10.21 -13.29 -6.57
N VAL A 44 8.91 -13.29 -6.29
CA VAL A 44 8.36 -13.10 -4.94
C VAL A 44 8.90 -14.19 -4.01
N GLY A 45 9.28 -13.82 -2.79
CA GLY A 45 9.90 -14.72 -1.80
C GLY A 45 11.43 -14.72 -1.82
N LYS A 46 12.05 -14.22 -2.91
CA LYS A 46 13.51 -14.06 -2.95
C LYS A 46 13.98 -13.14 -1.83
N ARG A 47 15.10 -13.49 -1.19
CA ARG A 47 15.68 -12.71 -0.10
C ARG A 47 16.92 -11.95 -0.55
N LEU A 48 16.97 -10.68 -0.21
CA LEU A 48 17.98 -9.72 -0.65
C LEU A 48 18.68 -9.10 0.55
N SER A 49 20.00 -8.98 0.47
CA SER A 49 20.74 -8.02 1.28
C SER A 49 21.07 -6.81 0.42
N ILE A 50 20.69 -5.63 0.88
CA ILE A 50 20.68 -4.40 0.09
C ILE A 50 21.40 -3.33 0.88
N HIS A 51 22.34 -2.65 0.24
CA HIS A 51 23.01 -1.48 0.78
C HIS A 51 22.73 -0.30 -0.13
N GLY A 52 22.25 0.82 0.42
CA GLY A 52 21.91 1.96 -0.41
C GLY A 52 21.49 3.22 0.34
N LEU A 53 21.09 4.21 -0.44
CA LEU A 53 20.56 5.48 0.03
C LEU A 53 19.04 5.49 -0.12
N THR A 54 18.35 5.70 0.98
CA THR A 54 16.89 5.86 1.00
C THR A 54 16.50 7.34 1.10
N SER A 55 15.37 7.66 0.45
CA SER A 55 14.60 8.88 0.64
C SER A 55 13.20 8.48 1.11
N GLY A 56 13.02 8.32 2.42
CA GLY A 56 11.80 7.78 3.00
C GLY A 56 11.68 6.27 2.81
N SER A 57 10.69 5.82 2.04
CA SER A 57 10.40 4.41 1.75
C SER A 57 10.81 3.97 0.34
N GLU A 58 11.53 4.83 -0.38
CA GLU A 58 12.11 4.51 -1.68
C GLU A 58 13.64 4.51 -1.61
N MET A 59 14.27 3.50 -2.20
CA MET A 59 15.70 3.39 -2.41
C MET A 59 16.01 3.48 -3.90
N SER A 60 16.76 4.50 -4.31
CA SER A 60 17.06 4.80 -5.73
C SER A 60 18.53 4.67 -6.09
N MET A 61 19.42 4.63 -5.10
CA MET A 61 20.85 4.32 -5.28
C MET A 61 21.22 3.17 -4.35
N TYR A 62 21.42 1.98 -4.90
CA TYR A 62 21.65 0.77 -4.11
C TYR A 62 22.52 -0.26 -4.82
N GLU A 63 23.03 -1.19 -4.03
CA GLU A 63 23.72 -2.40 -4.43
C GLU A 63 23.04 -3.60 -3.78
N ILE A 64 22.79 -4.65 -4.57
CA ILE A 64 22.34 -5.95 -4.05
C ILE A 64 23.59 -6.74 -3.66
N VAL A 65 23.86 -6.81 -2.38
CA VAL A 65 25.01 -7.50 -1.79
C VAL A 65 24.85 -9.01 -1.93
N SER A 66 23.63 -9.52 -1.76
CA SER A 66 23.31 -10.92 -1.97
C SER A 66 21.85 -11.09 -2.37
N ALA A 67 21.57 -12.18 -3.09
CA ALA A 67 20.23 -12.59 -3.46
C ALA A 67 20.13 -14.11 -3.39
N VAL A 68 19.31 -14.62 -2.49
CA VAL A 68 19.11 -16.05 -2.26
C VAL A 68 17.64 -16.41 -2.34
N ASP A 69 17.34 -17.68 -2.63
CA ASP A 69 15.97 -18.16 -2.63
C ASP A 69 15.40 -18.18 -1.21
N GLY A 70 14.10 -17.97 -1.10
CA GLY A 70 13.39 -18.00 0.17
C GLY A 70 11.88 -18.11 -0.04
N ASP A 71 11.16 -18.16 1.08
CA ASP A 71 9.71 -18.28 1.06
C ASP A 71 9.02 -16.91 1.03
N PRO A 72 7.88 -16.78 0.32
CA PRO A 72 7.03 -15.60 0.40
C PRO A 72 6.58 -15.30 1.83
N LEU A 73 6.48 -14.02 2.17
CA LEU A 73 5.87 -13.61 3.43
C LEU A 73 4.35 -13.83 3.40
N ALA A 74 3.80 -14.24 4.53
CA ALA A 74 2.36 -14.13 4.74
C ALA A 74 1.95 -12.65 4.75
N PRO A 75 0.76 -12.26 4.26
CA PRO A 75 0.32 -10.87 4.36
C PRO A 75 -0.08 -10.50 5.80
N LEU A 76 0.16 -9.24 6.20
CA LEU A 76 -0.33 -8.69 7.46
C LEU A 76 -1.81 -8.32 7.33
N GLY A 77 -2.68 -8.87 8.19
CA GLY A 77 -4.07 -8.46 8.26
C GLY A 77 -4.21 -7.02 8.77
N VAL A 78 -4.84 -6.14 7.99
CA VAL A 78 -5.01 -4.71 8.33
C VAL A 78 -6.45 -4.26 8.12
N THR A 79 -6.79 -3.13 8.73
CA THR A 79 -8.05 -2.40 8.49
C THR A 79 -7.77 -1.00 7.95
N SER A 80 -8.74 -0.34 7.33
CA SER A 80 -8.62 1.05 6.88
C SER A 80 -8.35 2.00 8.05
N LEU A 81 -8.78 1.67 9.27
CA LEU A 81 -8.39 2.40 10.49
C LEU A 81 -6.88 2.32 10.75
N SER A 82 -6.26 1.17 10.49
CA SER A 82 -4.81 0.97 10.60
C SER A 82 -4.04 1.72 9.51
N LEU A 83 -4.70 2.02 8.39
CA LEU A 83 -4.13 2.65 7.19
C LEU A 83 -4.59 4.11 7.00
N GLY A 84 -5.23 4.70 8.03
CA GLY A 84 -5.89 6.00 7.94
C GLY A 84 -4.94 7.14 7.54
N PRO A 85 -5.49 8.23 6.98
CA PRO A 85 -4.73 9.34 6.48
C PRO A 85 -4.02 10.08 7.60
N LYS A 86 -2.78 10.47 7.35
CA LYS A 86 -1.94 11.22 8.27
C LYS A 86 -1.68 12.60 7.70
N PRO A 87 -2.04 13.69 8.41
CA PRO A 87 -1.64 15.03 8.03
C PRO A 87 -0.14 15.10 7.75
N ILE A 88 0.23 15.82 6.68
CA ILE A 88 1.64 16.11 6.38
C ILE A 88 2.09 17.21 7.33
N ASP A 89 2.25 16.84 8.60
CA ASP A 89 2.70 17.69 9.69
C ASP A 89 3.97 17.07 10.28
N PRO A 90 5.13 17.79 10.25
CA PRO A 90 6.40 17.31 10.76
C PRO A 90 6.37 16.87 12.23
N GLU A 91 5.44 17.42 13.04
CA GLU A 91 5.31 17.10 14.46
C GLU A 91 4.42 15.87 14.73
N THR A 92 3.54 15.51 13.80
CA THR A 92 2.53 14.45 14.00
C THR A 92 2.58 13.30 12.99
N SER A 93 3.48 13.36 11.99
CA SER A 93 3.78 12.25 11.06
C SER A 93 4.59 11.12 11.72
N GLN A 94 4.17 10.68 12.91
CA GLN A 94 4.67 9.46 13.55
C GLN A 94 3.64 8.35 13.41
N GLY A 95 3.90 7.44 12.47
CA GLY A 95 3.25 6.15 12.40
C GLY A 95 3.85 5.35 11.24
N LEU A 96 3.75 4.02 11.29
CA LEU A 96 4.34 3.13 10.28
C LEU A 96 4.01 3.62 8.86
N ASP A 97 5.04 3.85 8.05
CA ASP A 97 4.89 3.93 6.60
C ASP A 97 4.64 2.51 6.11
N MET A 98 3.47 2.28 5.53
CA MET A 98 3.08 0.96 5.03
C MET A 98 3.62 0.70 3.62
N THR A 99 4.37 1.65 3.06
CA THR A 99 5.03 1.47 1.77
C THR A 99 5.92 0.24 1.78
N GLY A 100 5.71 -0.65 0.82
CA GLY A 100 6.48 -1.89 0.69
C GLY A 100 6.07 -3.01 1.65
N ILE A 101 5.07 -2.81 2.51
CA ILE A 101 4.56 -3.85 3.41
C ILE A 101 3.45 -4.65 2.71
N LEU A 102 3.57 -5.99 2.73
CA LEU A 102 2.54 -6.89 2.22
C LEU A 102 1.39 -7.00 3.23
N VAL A 103 0.20 -6.58 2.80
CA VAL A 103 -1.00 -6.53 3.63
C VAL A 103 -2.15 -7.28 3.01
N LYS A 104 -3.14 -7.61 3.85
CA LYS A 104 -4.42 -8.15 3.46
C LYS A 104 -5.55 -7.44 4.20
N LEU A 105 -6.58 -7.05 3.46
CA LEU A 105 -7.80 -6.44 3.99
C LEU A 105 -9.03 -7.03 3.32
N VAL A 106 -10.18 -6.93 3.99
CA VAL A 106 -11.47 -7.39 3.45
C VAL A 106 -12.47 -6.26 3.59
N GLY A 107 -13.21 -5.97 2.53
CA GLY A 107 -14.21 -4.91 2.56
C GLY A 107 -15.21 -4.99 1.41
N LYS A 108 -16.08 -4.00 1.35
CA LYS A 108 -17.04 -3.81 0.27
C LYS A 108 -16.49 -2.81 -0.74
N VAL A 109 -16.58 -3.12 -2.03
CA VAL A 109 -16.24 -2.19 -3.11
C VAL A 109 -17.26 -1.06 -3.12
N THR A 110 -16.78 0.18 -3.00
CA THR A 110 -17.61 1.38 -2.92
C THR A 110 -17.61 2.21 -4.20
N ALA A 111 -16.56 2.10 -5.00
CA ALA A 111 -16.51 2.62 -6.36
C ALA A 111 -15.41 1.94 -7.17
N VAL A 112 -15.52 2.09 -8.48
CA VAL A 112 -14.56 1.59 -9.46
C VAL A 112 -14.25 2.69 -10.47
N ASP A 113 -12.98 2.85 -10.82
CA ASP A 113 -12.55 3.61 -12.00
C ASP A 113 -11.79 2.65 -12.92
N THR A 114 -12.46 2.32 -14.03
CA THR A 114 -11.99 1.35 -15.01
C THR A 114 -10.86 1.89 -15.89
N GLU A 115 -10.78 3.21 -16.08
CA GLU A 115 -9.73 3.84 -16.88
C GLU A 115 -8.40 3.78 -16.14
N GLN A 116 -8.41 4.07 -14.84
CA GLN A 116 -7.23 3.99 -13.98
C GLN A 116 -6.99 2.60 -13.38
N ARG A 117 -7.92 1.66 -13.61
CA ARG A 117 -7.93 0.32 -12.99
C ARG A 117 -7.80 0.34 -11.48
N ILE A 118 -8.63 1.16 -10.84
CA ILE A 118 -8.67 1.31 -9.38
C ILE A 118 -10.05 0.96 -8.84
N MET A 119 -10.08 0.45 -7.62
CA MET A 119 -11.31 0.33 -6.84
C MET A 119 -11.10 0.88 -5.44
N TYR A 120 -12.19 1.30 -4.80
CA TYR A 120 -12.18 1.75 -3.41
C TYR A 120 -12.82 0.71 -2.52
N LEU A 121 -12.15 0.37 -1.42
CA LEU A 121 -12.55 -0.71 -0.51
C LEU A 121 -12.85 -0.17 0.89
N ASP A 122 -14.10 -0.32 1.34
CA ASP A 122 -14.54 0.06 2.69
C ASP A 122 -14.71 -1.19 3.55
N ASP A 123 -13.90 -1.30 4.60
CA ASP A 123 -13.97 -2.37 5.60
C ASP A 123 -14.72 -1.94 6.88
N GLY A 124 -15.39 -0.78 6.84
CA GLY A 124 -16.11 -0.19 7.97
C GLY A 124 -15.36 0.95 8.64
N GLY A 125 -14.07 1.15 8.36
CA GLY A 125 -13.39 2.38 8.75
C GLY A 125 -13.80 3.55 7.86
N THR A 126 -14.29 4.61 8.47
CA THR A 126 -14.90 5.76 7.79
C THR A 126 -13.85 6.65 7.14
N LEU A 127 -13.27 6.24 6.00
CA LEU A 127 -12.31 7.04 5.25
C LEU A 127 -12.95 7.73 4.04
N ARG A 128 -12.95 9.07 4.00
CA ARG A 128 -13.29 9.89 2.83
C ARG A 128 -12.16 10.89 2.55
N LEU A 129 -11.70 10.96 1.29
CA LEU A 129 -10.60 11.82 0.84
C LEU A 129 -11.09 12.75 -0.29
N ASP A 130 -10.50 13.94 -0.42
CA ASP A 130 -10.86 14.90 -1.47
C ASP A 130 -10.42 14.38 -2.83
N GLY A 131 -11.24 14.60 -3.85
CA GLY A 131 -11.04 14.02 -5.18
C GLY A 131 -11.29 12.50 -5.26
N ALA A 132 -11.46 11.79 -4.13
CA ALA A 132 -12.01 10.44 -4.14
C ALA A 132 -13.53 10.56 -4.12
N SER A 133 -14.18 10.15 -5.21
CA SER A 133 -15.66 10.08 -5.30
C SER A 133 -16.26 9.08 -4.30
N ALA A 134 -15.42 8.27 -3.65
CA ALA A 134 -15.82 7.09 -2.92
C ALA A 134 -15.10 6.93 -1.58
N ARG A 135 -15.75 6.17 -0.69
CA ARG A 135 -15.26 5.87 0.66
C ARG A 135 -14.32 4.67 0.64
N GLY A 136 -13.21 4.72 1.38
CA GLY A 136 -12.36 3.55 1.63
C GLY A 136 -10.93 3.67 1.11
N ILE A 137 -10.21 2.55 1.17
CA ILE A 137 -8.81 2.45 0.74
C ILE A 137 -8.76 2.27 -0.77
N LYS A 138 -7.93 3.06 -1.45
CA LYS A 138 -7.67 2.93 -2.89
C LYS A 138 -6.86 1.66 -3.15
N VAL A 139 -7.32 0.84 -4.10
CA VAL A 139 -6.67 -0.40 -4.51
C VAL A 139 -6.42 -0.37 -6.02
N TYR A 140 -5.17 -0.52 -6.43
CA TYR A 140 -4.78 -0.67 -7.84
C TYR A 140 -4.90 -2.13 -8.27
N ILE A 141 -5.57 -2.35 -9.39
CA ILE A 141 -5.89 -3.68 -9.93
C ILE A 141 -4.92 -4.01 -11.07
N PRO A 142 -4.25 -5.19 -11.04
CA PRO A 142 -3.29 -5.57 -12.07
C PRO A 142 -3.96 -5.65 -13.45
N GLU A 143 -3.20 -5.40 -14.50
CA GLU A 143 -3.68 -5.56 -15.88
C GLU A 143 -4.12 -7.01 -16.15
N GLY A 144 -5.07 -7.19 -17.09
CA GLY A 144 -5.54 -8.51 -17.50
C GLY A 144 -6.55 -9.19 -16.56
N MET A 145 -7.03 -8.49 -15.54
CA MET A 145 -8.10 -8.95 -14.63
C MET A 145 -9.38 -8.13 -14.79
N ASP A 146 -10.55 -8.72 -14.56
CA ASP A 146 -11.79 -7.94 -14.43
C ASP A 146 -11.85 -7.26 -13.06
N ILE A 147 -12.17 -5.96 -13.04
CA ILE A 147 -12.28 -5.23 -11.79
C ILE A 147 -13.58 -5.65 -11.09
N PRO A 148 -13.55 -6.04 -9.80
CA PRO A 148 -14.77 -6.38 -9.08
C PRO A 148 -15.80 -5.24 -9.12
N GLU A 149 -17.07 -5.60 -9.33
CA GLU A 149 -18.15 -4.64 -9.42
C GLU A 149 -18.38 -3.90 -8.09
N GLU A 150 -18.94 -2.70 -8.19
CA GLU A 150 -19.43 -1.97 -7.01
C GLU A 150 -20.36 -2.85 -6.17
N HIS A 151 -20.27 -2.69 -4.86
CA HIS A 151 -20.97 -3.46 -3.84
C HIS A 151 -20.54 -4.91 -3.64
N SER A 152 -19.61 -5.43 -4.44
CA SER A 152 -18.98 -6.73 -4.18
C SER A 152 -18.23 -6.71 -2.86
N VAL A 153 -18.22 -7.84 -2.14
CA VAL A 153 -17.33 -8.03 -0.98
C VAL A 153 -16.09 -8.74 -1.47
N VAL A 154 -14.92 -8.17 -1.22
CA VAL A 154 -13.64 -8.70 -1.69
C VAL A 154 -12.61 -8.77 -0.56
N ALA A 155 -11.76 -9.79 -0.60
CA ALA A 155 -10.49 -9.81 0.11
C ALA A 155 -9.40 -9.38 -0.86
N VAL A 156 -8.61 -8.40 -0.44
CA VAL A 156 -7.48 -7.86 -1.21
C VAL A 156 -6.20 -8.17 -0.45
N THR A 157 -5.26 -8.79 -1.13
CA THR A 157 -3.85 -8.88 -0.73
C THR A 157 -3.06 -7.93 -1.62
N GLY A 158 -2.04 -7.25 -1.09
CA GLY A 158 -1.24 -6.37 -1.92
C GLY A 158 -0.21 -5.62 -1.11
N VAL A 159 0.59 -4.82 -1.79
CA VAL A 159 1.65 -4.05 -1.15
C VAL A 159 1.15 -2.65 -0.86
N GLY A 160 1.33 -2.18 0.37
CA GLY A 160 1.02 -0.80 0.73
C GLY A 160 1.91 0.18 -0.03
N MET A 161 1.35 1.33 -0.40
CA MET A 161 2.05 2.43 -1.05
C MET A 161 1.51 3.75 -0.52
N ARG A 162 2.42 4.62 -0.07
CA ARG A 162 2.08 5.98 0.34
C ARG A 162 1.64 6.81 -0.87
N GLU A 163 0.53 7.51 -0.72
CA GLU A 163 0.07 8.51 -1.68
C GLU A 163 -0.20 9.84 -0.98
N GLU A 164 0.05 10.94 -1.70
CA GLU A 164 -0.38 12.26 -1.28
C GLU A 164 -1.83 12.50 -1.70
N ALA A 165 -2.62 13.06 -0.80
CA ALA A 165 -4.01 13.43 -1.02
C ALA A 165 -4.36 14.67 -0.20
N SER A 166 -5.62 15.10 -0.28
CA SER A 166 -6.18 16.14 0.57
C SER A 166 -7.46 15.65 1.24
N LEU A 167 -7.83 16.23 2.38
CA LEU A 167 -9.09 15.89 3.06
C LEU A 167 -10.31 16.52 2.35
N ALA A 168 -11.34 15.74 2.01
CA ALA A 168 -12.56 16.26 1.37
C ALA A 168 -13.39 17.13 2.32
N GLU A 169 -13.39 16.73 3.59
CA GLU A 169 -14.18 17.31 4.65
C GLU A 169 -13.31 17.57 5.87
N GLN A 170 -13.83 18.35 6.80
CA GLN A 170 -13.17 18.56 8.07
C GLN A 170 -13.15 17.24 8.86
N VAL A 171 -11.96 16.80 9.26
CA VAL A 171 -11.78 15.55 10.03
C VAL A 171 -11.06 15.84 11.33
N LYS A 172 -11.49 15.16 12.41
CA LYS A 172 -10.76 15.14 13.68
C LYS A 172 -9.79 13.96 13.69
N ILE A 173 -8.49 14.25 13.82
CA ILE A 173 -7.44 13.23 13.93
C ILE A 173 -6.76 13.42 15.29
N GLY A 174 -6.91 12.42 16.16
CA GLY A 174 -6.52 12.54 17.57
C GLY A 174 -7.30 13.67 18.27
N GLN A 175 -6.58 14.65 18.83
CA GLN A 175 -7.18 15.82 19.49
C GLN A 175 -7.26 17.06 18.58
N ARG A 176 -6.68 17.02 17.37
CA ARG A 176 -6.65 18.14 16.43
C ARG A 176 -7.76 17.99 15.39
N ILE A 177 -8.29 19.12 14.95
CA ILE A 177 -9.28 19.21 13.87
C ILE A 177 -8.56 19.78 12.65
N TYR A 178 -8.66 19.09 11.53
CA TYR A 178 -8.06 19.50 10.27
C TYR A 178 -9.17 19.92 9.30
N PRO A 179 -9.08 21.11 8.67
CA PRO A 179 -10.06 21.56 7.69
C PRO A 179 -10.00 20.74 6.40
N ALA A 180 -11.06 20.83 5.60
CA ALA A 180 -11.05 20.35 4.22
C ALA A 180 -9.91 21.02 3.43
N GLY A 181 -9.36 20.31 2.45
CA GLY A 181 -8.19 20.70 1.66
C GLY A 181 -6.85 20.52 2.36
N THR A 182 -6.81 20.07 3.62
CA THR A 182 -5.54 19.78 4.32
C THR A 182 -4.78 18.66 3.61
N PRO A 183 -3.51 18.84 3.24
CA PRO A 183 -2.67 17.78 2.69
C PRO A 183 -2.46 16.64 3.68
N VAL A 184 -2.65 15.42 3.22
CA VAL A 184 -2.47 14.18 3.97
C VAL A 184 -1.67 13.17 3.17
N THR A 185 -1.01 12.26 3.86
CA THR A 185 -0.53 11.00 3.29
C THR A 185 -1.55 9.91 3.61
N THR A 186 -1.89 9.12 2.61
CA THR A 186 -2.78 7.96 2.70
C THR A 186 -2.04 6.71 2.23
N THR A 187 -2.54 5.54 2.57
CA THR A 187 -2.03 4.28 2.03
C THR A 187 -2.98 3.79 0.94
N SER A 188 -2.46 3.57 -0.25
CA SER A 188 -3.10 2.76 -1.29
C SER A 188 -2.52 1.35 -1.27
N ILE A 189 -3.23 0.40 -1.86
CA ILE A 189 -2.79 -0.99 -2.00
C ILE A 189 -2.55 -1.29 -3.46
N VAL A 190 -1.38 -1.83 -3.80
CA VAL A 190 -1.06 -2.31 -5.14
C VAL A 190 -1.16 -3.83 -5.15
N CYS A 191 -2.18 -4.37 -5.84
CA CYS A 191 -2.28 -5.79 -6.09
C CYS A 191 -1.22 -6.23 -7.11
N ARG A 192 -0.61 -7.39 -6.88
CA ARG A 192 0.52 -7.91 -7.65
C ARG A 192 0.06 -8.78 -8.80
N GLU A 193 -1.02 -9.53 -8.57
CA GLU A 193 -1.56 -10.50 -9.52
C GLU A 193 -3.06 -10.73 -9.28
N ALA A 194 -3.72 -11.45 -10.19
CA ALA A 194 -5.15 -11.73 -10.05
C ALA A 194 -5.49 -12.53 -8.77
N ALA A 195 -4.58 -13.41 -8.32
CA ALA A 195 -4.77 -14.21 -7.11
C ALA A 195 -4.81 -13.37 -5.81
N ASP A 196 -4.36 -12.11 -5.86
CA ASP A 196 -4.43 -11.19 -4.73
C ASP A 196 -5.87 -10.74 -4.41
N ILE A 197 -6.82 -10.94 -5.32
CA ILE A 197 -8.21 -10.52 -5.15
C ILE A 197 -9.12 -11.75 -5.09
N THR A 198 -9.90 -11.86 -4.02
CA THR A 198 -10.92 -12.89 -3.86
C THR A 198 -12.28 -12.24 -3.68
N THR A 199 -13.21 -12.47 -4.60
CA THR A 199 -14.60 -12.01 -4.48
C THR A 199 -15.43 -13.03 -3.73
N PHE A 200 -16.20 -12.56 -2.74
CA PHE A 200 -17.16 -13.38 -2.02
C PHE A 200 -18.55 -13.17 -2.60
N SER A 201 -19.19 -14.25 -3.03
CA SER A 201 -20.62 -14.23 -3.28
C SER A 201 -21.34 -14.23 -1.94
N LEU A 202 -22.02 -13.14 -1.61
CA LEU A 202 -23.02 -13.20 -0.54
C LEU A 202 -24.12 -14.16 -1.02
N PRO A 203 -24.57 -15.11 -0.18
CA PRO A 203 -25.74 -15.91 -0.55
C PRO A 203 -26.89 -14.95 -0.83
N ASN A 204 -27.53 -15.09 -1.99
CA ASN A 204 -28.74 -14.36 -2.30
C ASN A 204 -29.71 -14.58 -1.13
N GLY A 205 -29.97 -13.52 -0.36
CA GLY A 205 -30.91 -13.58 0.75
C GLY A 205 -32.30 -13.93 0.23
N PRO A 206 -33.13 -14.63 1.04
CA PRO A 206 -34.52 -14.93 0.70
C PRO A 206 -35.38 -13.66 0.54
#